data_AF-A0AAP3BDS2-F1
#
_entry.id   AF-A0AAP3BDS2-F1
#
_cell.length_a   1.000
_cell.length_b   1.000
_cell.length_c   1.000
_cell.angle_alpha   90.00
_cell.angle_beta   90.00
_cell.angle_gamma   90.00
#
_symmetry.space_group_name_H-M   'P 1'
#
loop_
_entity.id
_entity.type
_entity.pdbx_description
1 polymer ?
#
loop_
_entity_poly.entity_id
_entity_poly.type
_entity_poly.pdbx_seq_one_letter_code
_entity_poly.pdbx_strand_id
1 'polypeptide(L)'
;MKRRKAVLVGINADYNKVLDEYKRSVADLKMIENNFEQYRQKKEQEIQQMNLALNSFHQVGENENWMTEISLLDNELVNHFHAQANGVSCKISDSEWEKLKSLVEKQQPDFIRFISAPSKGLTDREYLVVILVKLHFIPSELSLLLGVGSQQITNIRSKINSKLFGKSGAKTLDANIWRI
;
A
#
# COMPACT_ATOMS: atom_id res chain seq x y z
N MET A 1 65.34 0.49 41.94
CA MET A 1 65.16 0.71 40.49
C MET A 1 64.49 -0.45 39.73
N LYS A 2 64.85 -1.73 39.94
CA LYS A 2 64.28 -2.89 39.19
C LYS A 2 62.75 -3.05 39.25
N ARG A 3 62.12 -2.86 40.42
CA ARG A 3 60.64 -2.98 40.59
C ARG A 3 59.84 -1.94 39.79
N ARG A 4 60.33 -0.69 39.71
CA ARG A 4 59.66 0.40 38.99
C ARG A 4 59.66 0.17 37.47
N LYS A 5 60.74 -0.40 36.94
CA LYS A 5 60.85 -0.80 35.52
C LYS A 5 59.88 -1.93 35.18
N ALA A 6 59.74 -2.94 36.04
CA ALA A 6 58.80 -4.05 35.83
C ALA A 6 57.34 -3.57 35.81
N VAL A 7 56.97 -2.65 36.70
CA VAL A 7 55.63 -2.04 36.72
C VAL A 7 55.35 -1.26 35.42
N LEU A 8 56.31 -0.47 34.94
CA LEU A 8 56.17 0.27 33.67
C LEU A 8 56.04 -0.66 32.45
N VAL A 9 56.74 -1.80 32.46
CA VAL A 9 56.63 -2.80 31.40
C VAL A 9 55.23 -3.45 31.39
N GLY A 10 54.68 -3.76 32.58
CA GLY A 10 53.31 -4.27 32.71
C GLY A 10 52.27 -3.27 32.18
N ILE A 11 52.35 -2.01 32.62
CA ILE A 11 51.45 -0.94 32.15
C ILE A 11 51.53 -0.76 30.63
N ASN A 12 52.74 -0.81 30.06
CA ASN A 12 52.91 -0.69 28.61
C ASN A 12 52.34 -1.90 27.85
N ALA A 13 52.43 -3.11 28.43
CA ALA A 13 51.81 -4.30 27.84
C ALA A 13 50.27 -4.20 27.86
N ASP A 14 49.70 -3.76 28.98
CA ASP A 14 48.25 -3.54 29.11
C ASP A 14 47.77 -2.43 28.16
N TYR A 15 48.51 -1.33 28.06
CA TYR A 15 48.23 -0.26 27.11
C TYR A 15 48.21 -0.77 25.65
N ASN A 16 49.23 -1.53 25.25
CA ASN A 16 49.29 -2.06 23.88
C ASN A 16 48.15 -3.03 23.61
N LYS A 17 47.77 -3.86 24.59
CA LYS A 17 46.62 -4.76 24.46
C LYS A 17 45.32 -3.99 24.25
N VAL A 18 45.05 -2.98 25.09
CA VAL A 18 43.85 -2.13 24.96
C VAL A 18 43.85 -1.37 23.63
N LEU A 19 45.01 -0.88 23.19
CA LEU A 19 45.14 -0.18 21.91
C LEU A 19 44.83 -1.11 20.72
N ASP A 20 45.26 -2.36 20.78
CA ASP A 20 44.97 -3.35 19.73
C ASP A 20 43.49 -3.75 19.73
N GLU A 21 42.89 -3.92 20.90
CA GLU A 21 41.44 -4.15 21.03
C GLU A 21 40.64 -2.97 20.47
N TYR A 22 40.99 -1.74 20.82
CA TYR A 22 40.37 -0.53 20.28
C TYR A 22 40.45 -0.46 18.75
N LYS A 23 41.62 -0.72 18.16
CA LYS A 23 41.80 -0.72 16.70
C LYS A 23 40.91 -1.76 16.02
N ARG A 24 40.78 -2.96 16.60
CA ARG A 24 39.88 -4.00 16.07
C ARG A 24 38.44 -3.55 16.13
N SER A 25 37.98 -3.04 17.27
CA SER A 25 36.60 -2.55 17.42
C SER A 25 36.27 -1.41 16.46
N VAL A 26 37.21 -0.49 16.19
CA VAL A 26 37.02 0.57 15.19
C VAL A 26 36.92 0.01 13.76
N ALA A 27 37.71 -1.02 13.43
CA ALA A 27 37.64 -1.68 12.13
C ALA A 27 36.31 -2.43 11.95
N ASP A 28 35.86 -3.14 12.98
CA ASP A 28 34.59 -3.87 12.99
C ASP A 28 33.41 -2.89 12.82
N LEU A 29 33.43 -1.76 13.53
CA LEU A 29 32.39 -0.73 13.40
C LEU A 29 32.29 -0.20 11.97
N LYS A 30 33.41 0.15 11.34
CA LYS A 30 33.44 0.62 9.94
C LYS A 30 32.92 -0.42 8.96
N MET A 31 33.24 -1.69 9.19
CA MET A 31 32.75 -2.78 8.34
C MET A 31 31.23 -2.91 8.45
N ILE A 32 30.70 -2.84 9.66
CA ILE A 32 29.26 -2.89 9.93
C ILE A 32 28.55 -1.70 9.27
N GLU A 33 29.06 -0.48 9.46
CA GLU A 33 28.50 0.74 8.86
C GLU A 33 28.43 0.65 7.33
N ASN A 34 29.52 0.22 6.70
CA ASN A 34 29.55 0.03 5.24
C ASN A 34 28.54 -1.03 4.77
N ASN A 35 28.40 -2.14 5.48
CA ASN A 35 27.44 -3.18 5.13
C ASN A 35 26.00 -2.69 5.27
N PHE A 36 25.69 -1.91 6.31
CA PHE A 36 24.37 -1.30 6.48
C PHE A 36 24.07 -0.28 5.39
N GLU A 37 25.05 0.53 4.99
CA GLU A 37 24.88 1.51 3.91
C GLU A 37 24.62 0.83 2.56
N GLN A 38 25.35 -0.25 2.26
CA GLN A 38 25.08 -1.07 1.07
C GLN A 38 23.68 -1.69 1.10
N TYR A 39 23.24 -2.20 2.26
CA TYR A 39 21.90 -2.75 2.42
C TYR A 39 20.81 -1.68 2.23
N ARG A 40 21.01 -0.49 2.82
CA ARG A 40 20.12 0.67 2.65
C ARG A 40 19.98 1.04 1.17
N GLN A 41 21.09 1.21 0.47
CA GLN A 41 21.09 1.55 -0.96
C GLN A 41 20.38 0.49 -1.80
N LYS A 42 20.59 -0.80 -1.50
CA LYS A 42 19.86 -1.88 -2.17
C LYS A 42 18.36 -1.79 -1.94
N LYS A 43 17.92 -1.51 -0.71
CA LYS A 43 16.50 -1.35 -0.39
C LYS A 43 15.88 -0.12 -1.04
N GLU A 44 16.61 1.00 -1.09
CA GLU A 44 16.16 2.20 -1.81
C GLU A 44 16.01 1.94 -3.31
N GLN A 45 16.93 1.20 -3.92
CA GLN A 45 16.81 0.77 -5.33
C GLN A 45 15.62 -0.18 -5.55
N GLU A 46 15.38 -1.14 -4.66
CA GLU A 46 14.21 -2.03 -4.72
C GLU A 46 12.91 -1.21 -4.66
N ILE A 47 12.81 -0.25 -3.73
CA ILE A 47 11.65 0.66 -3.63
C ILE A 47 11.48 1.49 -4.91
N GLN A 48 12.57 2.05 -5.45
CA GLN A 48 12.52 2.81 -6.70
C GLN A 48 12.04 1.96 -7.88
N GLN A 49 12.51 0.71 -7.98
CA GLN A 49 12.06 -0.22 -9.02
C GLN A 49 10.59 -0.59 -8.85
N MET A 50 10.14 -0.84 -7.62
CA MET A 50 8.73 -1.10 -7.33
C MET A 50 7.86 0.12 -7.68
N ASN A 51 8.29 1.33 -7.33
CA ASN A 51 7.59 2.56 -7.69
C ASN A 51 7.54 2.75 -9.21
N LEU A 52 8.62 2.47 -9.93
CA LEU A 52 8.62 2.51 -11.40
C LEU A 52 7.69 1.47 -12.00
N ALA A 53 7.65 0.25 -11.45
CA ALA A 53 6.73 -0.80 -11.89
C ALA A 53 5.27 -0.40 -11.64
N LEU A 54 4.95 0.10 -10.44
CA LEU A 54 3.64 0.65 -10.09
C LEU A 54 3.25 1.78 -11.04
N ASN A 55 4.15 2.72 -11.29
CA ASN A 55 3.94 3.81 -12.26
C ASN A 55 3.81 3.32 -13.70
N SER A 56 4.40 2.18 -14.08
CA SER A 56 4.25 1.62 -15.44
C SER A 56 2.86 1.02 -15.67
N PHE A 57 2.19 0.57 -14.61
CA PHE A 57 0.80 0.11 -14.68
C PHE A 57 -0.20 1.26 -14.85
N HIS A 58 0.20 2.50 -14.51
CA HIS A 58 -0.64 3.68 -14.56
C HIS A 58 -0.04 4.74 -15.51
N GLN A 59 -0.61 4.91 -16.71
CA GLN A 59 -0.13 5.91 -17.66
C GLN A 59 -0.12 7.33 -17.05
N VAL A 60 1.07 7.78 -16.64
CA VAL A 60 1.57 9.13 -16.37
C VAL A 60 0.49 10.21 -16.19
N GLY A 61 0.17 10.51 -14.93
CA GLY A 61 -0.52 11.72 -14.53
C GLY A 61 -0.80 11.71 -13.03
N GLU A 62 -0.28 12.70 -12.29
CA GLU A 62 -0.62 13.03 -10.89
C GLU A 62 0.17 12.31 -9.77
N ASN A 63 1.39 12.79 -9.56
CA ASN A 63 2.32 12.37 -8.50
C ASN A 63 1.93 12.80 -7.05
N GLU A 64 0.77 13.43 -6.84
CA GLU A 64 0.23 13.72 -5.50
C GLU A 64 -0.97 12.83 -5.14
N ASN A 65 -1.72 12.36 -6.14
CA ASN A 65 -2.89 11.52 -5.96
C ASN A 65 -2.47 10.07 -5.60
N TRP A 66 -1.34 9.58 -6.13
CA TRP A 66 -0.87 8.21 -5.88
C TRP A 66 -0.50 7.91 -4.42
N MET A 67 0.13 8.82 -3.67
CA MET A 67 0.46 8.55 -2.27
C MET A 67 -0.82 8.43 -1.43
N THR A 68 -1.83 9.23 -1.77
CA THR A 68 -3.15 9.19 -1.13
C THR A 68 -3.90 7.92 -1.53
N GLU A 69 -3.80 7.50 -2.80
CA GLU A 69 -4.39 6.25 -3.30
C GLU A 69 -3.71 5.02 -2.69
N ILE A 70 -2.37 4.98 -2.58
CA ILE A 70 -1.64 3.93 -1.88
C ILE A 70 -1.99 3.91 -0.40
N SER A 71 -2.06 5.07 0.26
CA SER A 71 -2.46 5.14 1.67
C SER A 71 -3.92 4.69 1.88
N LEU A 72 -4.79 4.88 0.89
CA LEU A 72 -6.16 4.40 0.92
C LEU A 72 -6.21 2.87 0.77
N LEU A 73 -5.45 2.32 -0.17
CA LEU A 73 -5.40 0.88 -0.44
C LEU A 73 -4.68 0.11 0.68
N ASP A 74 -3.66 0.69 1.29
CA ASP A 74 -2.94 0.12 2.46
C ASP A 74 -3.68 0.39 3.79
N ASN A 75 -4.86 0.99 3.74
CA ASN A 75 -5.63 1.22 4.95
C ASN A 75 -6.07 -0.11 5.58
N GLU A 76 -5.90 -0.24 6.90
CA GLU A 76 -6.28 -1.44 7.65
C GLU A 76 -7.74 -1.86 7.40
N LEU A 77 -8.65 -0.88 7.23
CA LEU A 77 -10.05 -1.15 6.91
C LEU A 77 -10.22 -1.76 5.51
N VAL A 78 -9.50 -1.25 4.49
CA VAL A 78 -9.57 -1.77 3.12
C VAL A 78 -8.97 -3.18 3.07
N ASN A 79 -7.82 -3.38 3.72
CA ASN A 79 -7.19 -4.69 3.89
C ASN A 79 -8.10 -5.69 4.62
N HIS A 80 -8.83 -5.24 5.65
CA HIS A 80 -9.83 -6.06 6.34
C HIS A 80 -10.94 -6.52 5.39
N PHE A 81 -11.45 -5.64 4.54
CA PHE A 81 -12.47 -5.99 3.55
C PHE A 81 -11.95 -7.01 2.52
N HIS A 82 -10.73 -6.85 2.01
CA HIS A 82 -10.11 -7.86 1.12
C HIS A 82 -9.95 -9.21 1.82
N ALA A 83 -9.53 -9.23 3.09
CA ALA A 83 -9.41 -10.47 3.85
C ALA A 83 -10.77 -11.18 4.02
N GLN A 84 -11.84 -10.43 4.32
CA GLN A 84 -13.20 -10.99 4.40
C GLN A 84 -13.71 -11.46 3.03
N ALA A 85 -13.37 -10.75 1.96
CA ALA A 85 -13.77 -11.07 0.59
C ALA A 85 -13.09 -12.34 0.02
N ASN A 86 -12.00 -12.79 0.65
CA ASN A 86 -11.30 -14.04 0.34
C ASN A 86 -11.69 -15.20 1.27
N GLY A 87 -12.56 -14.96 2.26
CA GLY A 87 -13.06 -15.98 3.20
C GLY A 87 -14.20 -16.83 2.65
N VAL A 88 -14.72 -17.74 3.49
CA VAL A 88 -15.88 -18.58 3.14
C VAL A 88 -17.21 -17.84 3.31
N SER A 89 -17.27 -16.84 4.19
CA SER A 89 -18.44 -15.99 4.40
C SER A 89 -18.03 -14.56 4.75
N CYS A 90 -18.70 -13.59 4.15
CA CYS A 90 -18.54 -12.18 4.46
C CYS A 90 -19.14 -11.89 5.85
N LYS A 91 -18.36 -11.23 6.72
CA LYS A 91 -18.79 -10.82 8.07
C LYS A 91 -18.72 -9.31 8.29
N ILE A 92 -18.76 -8.53 7.21
CA ILE A 92 -18.74 -7.07 7.29
C ILE A 92 -20.07 -6.57 7.83
N SER A 93 -20.02 -5.76 8.89
CA SER A 93 -21.18 -5.10 9.48
C SER A 93 -21.56 -3.81 8.74
N ASP A 94 -22.80 -3.36 8.90
CA ASP A 94 -23.26 -2.08 8.32
C ASP A 94 -22.41 -0.89 8.80
N SER A 95 -21.97 -0.91 10.08
CA SER A 95 -21.08 0.12 10.61
C SER A 95 -19.73 0.17 9.88
N GLU A 96 -19.19 -0.97 9.47
CA GLU A 96 -17.95 -1.04 8.71
C GLU A 96 -18.14 -0.52 7.28
N TRP A 97 -19.28 -0.80 6.64
CA TRP A 97 -19.64 -0.20 5.35
C TRP A 97 -19.71 1.32 5.43
N GLU A 98 -20.31 1.88 6.49
CA GLU A 98 -20.36 3.34 6.69
C GLU A 98 -18.96 3.94 6.90
N LYS A 99 -18.10 3.25 7.66
CA LYS A 99 -16.69 3.66 7.84
C LYS A 99 -15.94 3.65 6.52
N LEU A 100 -16.13 2.63 5.68
CA LEU A 100 -15.48 2.54 4.37
C LEU A 100 -15.93 3.70 3.46
N LYS A 101 -17.23 3.98 3.39
CA LYS A 101 -17.75 5.11 2.61
C LYS A 101 -17.18 6.44 3.09
N SER A 102 -17.17 6.66 4.40
CA SER A 102 -16.63 7.89 5.02
C SER A 102 -15.13 8.04 4.77
N LEU A 103 -14.38 6.93 4.77
CA LEU A 103 -12.95 6.91 4.47
C LEU A 103 -12.69 7.38 3.03
N VAL A 104 -13.42 6.84 2.06
CA VAL A 104 -13.27 7.20 0.65
C VAL A 104 -13.74 8.63 0.40
N GLU A 105 -14.82 9.08 1.04
CA GLU A 105 -15.27 10.47 0.95
C GLU A 105 -14.24 11.46 1.47
N LYS A 106 -13.54 11.13 2.56
CA LYS A 106 -12.48 11.96 3.12
C LYS A 106 -11.22 11.99 2.25
N GLN A 107 -10.82 10.86 1.69
CA GLN A 107 -9.56 10.74 0.95
C GLN A 107 -9.69 11.04 -0.54
N GLN A 108 -10.87 10.82 -1.12
CA GLN A 108 -11.15 10.95 -2.56
C GLN A 108 -12.49 11.71 -2.78
N PRO A 109 -12.61 12.97 -2.29
CA PRO A 109 -13.86 13.73 -2.33
C PRO A 109 -14.33 14.04 -3.77
N ASP A 110 -13.40 14.24 -4.71
CA ASP A 110 -13.72 14.52 -6.11
C ASP A 110 -14.35 13.30 -6.80
N PHE A 111 -13.81 12.10 -6.52
CA PHE A 111 -14.40 10.84 -6.96
C PHE A 111 -15.81 10.66 -6.42
N ILE A 112 -16.02 10.85 -5.11
CA ILE A 112 -17.36 10.76 -4.50
C ILE A 112 -18.32 11.78 -5.11
N ARG A 113 -17.89 13.03 -5.33
CA ARG A 113 -18.69 14.06 -6.00
C ARG A 113 -19.09 13.65 -7.43
N PHE A 114 -18.18 13.02 -8.17
CA PHE A 114 -18.45 12.56 -9.53
C PHE A 114 -19.51 11.44 -9.57
N ILE A 115 -19.37 10.42 -8.72
CA ILE A 115 -20.26 9.24 -8.75
C ILE A 115 -21.63 9.53 -8.11
N SER A 116 -21.69 10.49 -7.17
CA SER A 116 -22.92 10.95 -6.51
C SER A 116 -23.70 11.99 -7.31
N ALA A 117 -23.19 12.44 -8.47
CA ALA A 117 -23.87 13.45 -9.26
C ALA A 117 -25.27 12.96 -9.71
N PRO A 118 -26.34 13.74 -9.48
CA PRO A 118 -27.73 13.32 -9.80
C PRO A 118 -27.92 12.89 -11.26
N SER A 119 -27.16 13.49 -12.18
CA SER A 119 -27.16 13.14 -13.61
C SER A 119 -26.71 11.71 -13.91
N LYS A 120 -26.00 11.04 -12.98
CA LYS A 120 -25.50 9.67 -13.16
C LYS A 120 -26.52 8.62 -12.72
N GLY A 121 -27.41 8.95 -11.79
CA GLY A 121 -28.51 8.08 -11.36
C GLY A 121 -28.06 6.69 -10.88
N LEU A 122 -26.96 6.61 -10.13
CA LEU A 122 -26.53 5.37 -9.50
C LEU A 122 -27.50 5.00 -8.36
N THR A 123 -27.84 3.72 -8.28
CA THR A 123 -28.48 3.13 -7.09
C THR A 123 -27.47 2.95 -5.96
N ASP A 124 -27.93 2.81 -4.72
CA ASP A 124 -27.05 2.56 -3.56
C ASP A 124 -26.12 1.36 -3.77
N ARG A 125 -26.63 0.31 -4.42
CA ARG A 125 -25.85 -0.89 -4.73
C ARG A 125 -24.80 -0.65 -5.80
N GLU A 126 -25.13 0.11 -6.84
CA GLU A 126 -24.17 0.50 -7.88
C GLU A 126 -23.09 1.42 -7.30
N TYR A 127 -23.47 2.33 -6.41
CA TYR A 127 -22.55 3.21 -5.68
C TYR A 127 -21.53 2.40 -4.87
N LEU A 128 -21.98 1.41 -4.10
CA LEU A 128 -21.08 0.51 -3.37
C LEU A 128 -20.13 -0.26 -4.30
N VAL A 129 -20.63 -0.77 -5.42
CA VAL A 129 -19.78 -1.48 -6.40
C VAL A 129 -18.73 -0.55 -6.99
N VAL A 130 -19.08 0.71 -7.29
CA VAL A 130 -18.14 1.71 -7.82
C VAL A 130 -17.02 2.00 -6.81
N ILE A 131 -17.35 2.17 -5.53
CA ILE A 131 -16.36 2.34 -4.46
C ILE A 131 -15.43 1.13 -4.38
N LEU A 132 -15.97 -0.08 -4.35
CA LEU A 132 -15.16 -1.30 -4.26
C LEU A 132 -14.27 -1.48 -5.50
N VAL A 133 -14.73 -1.13 -6.70
CA VAL A 133 -13.89 -1.17 -7.90
C VAL A 133 -12.76 -0.12 -7.83
N LYS A 134 -13.03 1.08 -7.31
CA LYS A 134 -11.98 2.09 -7.05
C LYS A 134 -10.96 1.60 -6.04
N LEU A 135 -11.37 0.77 -5.09
CA LEU A 135 -10.50 0.10 -4.11
C LEU A 135 -9.93 -1.24 -4.61
N HIS A 136 -9.92 -1.50 -5.92
CA HIS A 136 -9.30 -2.68 -6.54
C HIS A 136 -9.90 -4.05 -6.18
N PHE A 137 -11.16 -4.10 -5.72
CA PHE A 137 -11.85 -5.38 -5.50
C PHE A 137 -12.19 -6.08 -6.82
N ILE A 138 -11.83 -7.35 -6.92
CA ILE A 138 -12.08 -8.16 -8.13
C ILE A 138 -13.52 -8.71 -8.15
N PRO A 139 -14.06 -9.13 -9.31
CA PRO A 139 -15.46 -9.57 -9.43
C PRO A 139 -15.89 -10.68 -8.45
N SER A 140 -14.99 -11.61 -8.11
CA SER A 140 -15.27 -12.66 -7.13
C SER A 140 -15.40 -12.12 -5.70
N GLU A 141 -14.59 -11.13 -5.34
CA GLU A 141 -14.68 -10.45 -4.04
C GLU A 141 -15.97 -9.63 -3.94
N LEU A 142 -16.34 -8.89 -5.00
CA LEU A 142 -17.61 -8.17 -5.07
C LEU A 142 -18.81 -9.12 -4.90
N SER A 143 -18.74 -10.29 -5.54
CA SER A 143 -19.76 -11.33 -5.46
C SER A 143 -19.96 -11.80 -4.02
N LEU A 144 -18.87 -12.03 -3.29
CA LEU A 144 -18.92 -12.47 -1.89
C LEU A 144 -19.39 -11.35 -0.95
N LEU A 145 -18.81 -10.15 -1.06
CA LEU A 145 -19.12 -9.02 -0.18
C LEU A 145 -20.58 -8.57 -0.30
N LEU A 146 -21.12 -8.59 -1.51
CA LEU A 146 -22.49 -8.16 -1.79
C LEU A 146 -23.49 -9.32 -1.80
N GLY A 147 -23.06 -10.56 -1.56
CA GLY A 147 -23.92 -11.75 -1.53
C GLY A 147 -24.69 -11.99 -2.84
N VAL A 148 -24.04 -11.77 -4.00
CA VAL A 148 -24.68 -11.92 -5.32
C VAL A 148 -23.84 -12.73 -6.28
N GLY A 149 -24.49 -13.41 -7.21
CA GLY A 149 -23.79 -14.23 -8.21
C GLY A 149 -22.95 -13.42 -9.21
N SER A 150 -21.97 -14.08 -9.82
CA SER A 150 -21.04 -13.52 -10.82
C SER A 150 -21.73 -12.83 -12.01
N GLN A 151 -22.84 -13.41 -12.50
CA GLN A 151 -23.62 -12.82 -13.59
C GLN A 151 -24.28 -11.50 -13.16
N GLN A 152 -24.75 -11.41 -11.91
CA GLN A 152 -25.34 -10.18 -11.38
C GLN A 152 -24.28 -9.08 -11.23
N ILE A 153 -23.08 -9.42 -10.74
CA ILE A 153 -21.94 -8.49 -10.70
C ILE A 153 -21.59 -7.98 -12.11
N THR A 154 -21.55 -8.87 -13.10
CA THR A 154 -21.29 -8.49 -14.49
C THR A 154 -22.34 -7.50 -15.02
N ASN A 155 -23.62 -7.76 -14.73
CA ASN A 155 -24.72 -6.90 -15.14
C ASN A 155 -24.66 -5.53 -14.45
N ILE A 156 -24.38 -5.50 -13.14
CA ILE A 156 -24.22 -4.26 -12.37
C ILE A 156 -23.05 -3.45 -12.92
N ARG A 157 -21.88 -4.07 -13.14
CA ARG A 157 -20.70 -3.43 -13.71
C ARG A 157 -20.98 -2.85 -15.10
N SER A 158 -21.72 -3.56 -15.95
CA SER A 158 -22.13 -3.04 -17.26
C SER A 158 -23.06 -1.83 -17.15
N LYS A 159 -24.02 -1.82 -16.20
CA LYS A 159 -24.91 -0.69 -15.98
C LYS A 159 -24.14 0.53 -15.49
N ILE A 160 -23.23 0.35 -14.54
CA ILE A 160 -22.35 1.41 -14.05
C ILE A 160 -21.54 2.00 -15.20
N ASN A 161 -20.92 1.16 -16.04
CA ASN A 161 -20.10 1.64 -17.16
C ASN A 161 -20.91 2.48 -18.16
N SER A 162 -22.16 2.08 -18.39
CA SER A 162 -23.10 2.84 -19.21
C SER A 162 -23.50 4.17 -18.55
N LYS A 163 -23.82 4.18 -17.25
CA LYS A 163 -24.26 5.37 -16.52
C LYS A 163 -23.13 6.40 -16.33
N LEU A 164 -21.94 5.94 -15.99
CA LEU A 164 -20.80 6.81 -15.68
C LEU A 164 -20.07 7.28 -16.94
N PHE A 165 -19.89 6.39 -17.91
CA PHE A 165 -18.98 6.60 -19.04
C PHE A 165 -19.62 6.41 -20.43
N GLY A 166 -20.91 6.07 -20.50
CA GLY A 166 -21.60 5.82 -21.77
C GLY A 166 -21.04 4.63 -22.56
N LYS A 167 -20.39 3.66 -21.89
CA LYS A 167 -19.78 2.48 -22.53
C LYS A 167 -20.62 1.24 -22.28
N SER A 168 -20.79 0.42 -23.32
CA SER A 168 -21.47 -0.87 -23.23
C SER A 168 -20.58 -1.96 -22.64
N GLY A 169 -21.16 -2.83 -21.80
CA GLY A 169 -20.44 -3.95 -21.20
C GLY A 169 -19.58 -3.55 -20.00
N ALA A 170 -19.00 -4.55 -19.32
CA ALA A 170 -18.22 -4.36 -18.10
C ALA A 170 -16.70 -4.23 -18.32
N LYS A 171 -16.20 -4.44 -19.55
CA LYS A 171 -14.77 -4.63 -19.84
C LYS A 171 -13.90 -3.43 -19.51
N THR A 172 -14.40 -2.22 -19.73
CA THR A 172 -13.62 -0.97 -19.55
C THR A 172 -13.89 -0.28 -18.23
N LEU A 173 -14.74 -0.85 -17.37
CA LEU A 173 -15.20 -0.17 -16.15
C LEU A 173 -14.03 0.20 -15.23
N ASP A 174 -13.18 -0.75 -14.89
CA ASP A 174 -12.13 -0.58 -13.88
C ASP A 174 -11.11 0.47 -14.35
N ALA A 175 -10.63 0.33 -15.59
CA ALA A 175 -9.74 1.29 -16.20
C ALA A 175 -10.35 2.71 -16.30
N ASN A 176 -11.68 2.83 -16.44
CA ASN A 176 -12.34 4.12 -16.46
C ASN A 176 -12.50 4.70 -15.05
N ILE A 177 -12.76 3.87 -14.04
CA ILE A 177 -12.88 4.28 -12.64
C ILE A 177 -11.53 4.72 -12.08
N TRP A 178 -10.45 3.99 -12.38
CA TRP A 178 -9.10 4.30 -11.90
C TRP A 178 -8.51 5.57 -12.53
N ARG A 179 -9.17 6.14 -13.55
CA ARG A 179 -8.79 7.41 -14.18
C ARG A 179 -9.54 8.62 -13.61
N ILE A 180 -10.52 8.40 -12.73
CA ILE A 180 -11.17 9.44 -11.94
C ILE A 180 -10.35 9.63 -10.67
#